data_AF-A0A447T6I8-F1
#
_entry.id   AF-A0A447T6I8-F1
#
_cell.length_a   1.000
_cell.length_b   1.000
_cell.length_c   1.000
_cell.angle_alpha   90.00
_cell.angle_beta   90.00
_cell.angle_gamma   90.00
#
_symmetry.space_group_name_H-M   'P 1'
#
loop_
_entity.id
_entity.type
_entity.pdbx_description
1 polymer ?
#
loop_
_entity_poly.entity_id
_entity_poly.type
_entity_poly.pdbx_seq_one_letter_code
_entity_poly.pdbx_strand_id
1 'polypeptide(L)' 'MSVIALTGKDGGKMTEILSPEDIHLNVPSLRTCRIQEVHILLIHALCDAIDCMLLGGE' A
#
# COMPACT_ATOMS: atom_id res chain seq x y z
N MET A 1 -11.58 -12.65 1.81
CA MET A 1 -10.44 -12.33 0.92
C MET A 1 -9.80 -11.10 1.50
N SER A 2 -8.52 -11.15 1.87
CA SER A 2 -7.85 -10.01 2.52
C SER A 2 -7.49 -8.93 1.51
N VAL A 3 -7.67 -7.66 1.87
CA VAL A 3 -7.39 -6.50 1.02
C VAL A 3 -6.17 -5.74 1.56
N ILE A 4 -5.30 -5.31 0.64
CA ILE A 4 -4.26 -4.32 0.91
C ILE A 4 -4.61 -3.07 0.09
N ALA A 5 -5.04 -2.01 0.75
CA ALA A 5 -5.46 -0.77 0.09
C ALA A 5 -4.34 0.27 0.06
N LEU A 6 -3.93 0.67 -1.14
CA LEU A 6 -3.01 1.78 -1.40
C LEU A 6 -3.82 3.05 -1.65
N THR A 7 -3.77 4.00 -0.71
CA THR A 7 -4.50 5.28 -0.83
C THR A 7 -3.59 6.47 -0.56
N GLY A 8 -4.14 7.68 -0.61
CA GLY A 8 -3.48 8.87 -0.10
C GLY A 8 -4.52 9.84 0.46
N LYS A 9 -4.07 11.04 0.87
CA LYS A 9 -4.89 12.02 1.58
C LYS A 9 -5.40 11.44 2.91
N ASP A 10 -6.70 11.41 3.11
CA ASP A 10 -7.43 10.86 4.26
C ASP A 10 -7.91 9.41 4.01
N GLY A 11 -7.56 8.80 2.88
CA GLY A 11 -8.04 7.46 2.50
C GLY A 11 -9.43 7.44 1.85
N GLY A 12 -10.21 8.50 2.00
CA GLY A 12 -11.54 8.66 1.40
C GLY A 12 -12.50 7.51 1.70
N LYS A 13 -13.44 7.25 0.79
CA LYS A 13 -14.46 6.19 0.94
C LYS A 13 -13.90 4.78 1.19
N MET A 14 -12.61 4.55 0.93
CA MET A 14 -12.00 3.25 1.18
C MET A 14 -12.00 2.92 2.69
N THR A 15 -11.83 3.91 3.56
CA THR A 15 -11.81 3.69 5.02
C THR A 15 -13.15 3.21 5.57
N GLU A 16 -14.25 3.43 4.84
CA GLU A 16 -15.59 2.98 5.23
C GLU A 16 -15.87 1.52 4.83
N ILE A 17 -15.08 0.98 3.90
CA ILE A 17 -15.28 -0.35 3.30
C ILE A 17 -14.28 -1.36 3.85
N LEU A 18 -13.10 -0.92 4.30
CA LEU A 18 -12.08 -1.78 4.86
C LEU A 18 -12.55 -2.44 6.17
N SER A 19 -12.36 -3.75 6.23
CA SER A 19 -12.56 -4.52 7.46
C SER A 19 -11.35 -4.38 8.39
N PRO A 20 -11.48 -4.68 9.70
CA PRO A 20 -10.38 -4.64 10.65
C PRO A 20 -9.19 -5.55 10.28
N GLU A 21 -9.43 -6.59 9.47
CA GLU A 21 -8.42 -7.54 9.02
C GLU A 21 -7.69 -7.07 7.73
N ASP A 22 -8.15 -5.99 7.09
CA ASP A 22 -7.53 -5.43 5.90
C ASP A 22 -6.35 -4.49 6.27
N ILE A 23 -5.40 -4.37 5.34
CA ILE A 23 -4.21 -3.53 5.53
C ILE A 23 -4.41 -2.21 4.76
N HIS A 24 -4.33 -1.09 5.48
CA HIS A 24 -4.44 0.24 4.90
C HIS A 24 -3.09 0.95 4.79
N LEU A 25 -2.55 1.04 3.59
CA LEU A 25 -1.31 1.77 3.28
C LEU A 25 -1.66 3.16 2.73
N ASN A 26 -1.89 4.12 3.64
CA ASN A 26 -2.28 5.47 3.28
C ASN A 26 -1.08 6.43 3.18
N VAL A 27 -0.82 6.98 1.99
CA VAL A 27 0.27 7.94 1.78
C VAL A 27 -0.12 9.32 2.36
N PRO A 28 0.69 9.91 3.27
CA PRO A 28 0.37 11.17 3.93
C PRO A 28 0.69 12.39 3.03
N SER A 29 -0.03 12.50 1.91
CA SER A 29 0.11 13.60 0.95
C SER A 29 -1.25 14.00 0.41
N LEU A 30 -1.44 15.30 0.18
CA LEU A 30 -2.62 15.84 -0.51
C LEU A 30 -2.46 15.87 -2.04
N ARG A 31 -1.23 15.69 -2.54
CA ARG A 31 -0.89 15.80 -3.97
C ARG A 31 -0.85 14.41 -4.61
N THR A 32 -1.74 14.16 -5.58
CA THR A 32 -1.84 12.88 -6.28
C THR A 32 -0.52 12.42 -6.91
N CYS A 33 0.26 13.30 -7.51
CA CYS A 33 1.57 12.92 -8.08
C CYS A 33 2.52 12.34 -7.03
N ARG A 34 2.61 12.96 -5.85
CA ARG A 34 3.43 12.46 -4.72
C ARG A 34 2.86 11.16 -4.15
N ILE A 35 1.53 11.01 -4.13
CA ILE A 35 0.89 9.75 -3.72
C ILE A 35 1.32 8.62 -4.66
N GLN A 36 1.26 8.84 -5.98
CA GLN A 36 1.63 7.86 -6.99
C GLN A 36 3.13 7.48 -6.93
N GLU A 37 4.02 8.43 -6.68
CA GLU A 37 5.45 8.16 -6.46
C GLU A 37 5.69 7.23 -5.26
N VAL A 38 4.93 7.41 -4.17
CA VAL A 38 5.04 6.51 -3.02
C VAL A 38 4.34 5.18 -3.28
N HIS A 39 3.23 5.16 -4.03
CA HIS A 39 2.57 3.90 -4.41
C HIS A 39 3.50 3.02 -5.24
N ILE A 40 4.21 3.56 -6.23
CA ILE A 40 5.15 2.76 -7.01
C ILE A 40 6.34 2.28 -6.17
N LEU A 41 6.82 3.08 -5.21
CA LEU A 41 7.83 2.65 -4.24
C LEU A 41 7.33 1.49 -3.37
N LEU A 42 6.10 1.60 -2.83
CA LEU A 42 5.49 0.55 -2.00
C LEU A 42 5.32 -0.74 -2.79
N ILE A 43 4.89 -0.66 -4.05
CA ILE A 43 4.74 -1.83 -4.92
C ILE A 43 6.11 -2.53 -5.13
N HIS A 44 7.17 -1.78 -5.44
CA HIS A 44 8.49 -2.38 -5.59
C HIS A 44 9.01 -2.99 -4.29
N ALA A 45 8.80 -2.33 -3.15
CA ALA A 45 9.19 -2.86 -1.84
C ALA A 45 8.41 -4.14 -1.48
N LEU A 46 7.13 -4.22 -1.85
CA LEU A 46 6.33 -5.44 -1.66
C LEU A 46 6.86 -6.58 -2.54
N CYS A 47 7.20 -6.32 -3.80
CA CYS A 47 7.82 -7.34 -4.66
C CYS A 47 9.13 -7.87 -4.06
N ASP A 48 10.02 -6.96 -3.64
CA ASP A 48 11.29 -7.30 -3.00
C ASP A 48 11.09 -8.15 -1.73
N ALA A 49 10.17 -7.74 -0.86
CA ALA A 49 9.84 -8.49 0.35
C ALA A 49 9.26 -9.88 0.05
N ILE A 50 8.36 -9.99 -0.94
CA ILE A 50 7.78 -11.26 -1.37
C ILE A 50 8.88 -12.19 -1.91
N ASP A 51 9.74 -11.69 -2.78
CA ASP A 51 10.83 -12.47 -3.36
C ASP A 51 11.79 -12.94 -2.27
N CYS A 52 12.21 -12.05 -1.37
CA CYS A 52 13.05 -12.39 -0.22
C CYS A 52 12.42 -13.46 0.69
N MET A 53 11.11 -13.35 0.97
CA MET A 53 10.40 -14.30 1.83
C MET A 53 10.20 -15.68 1.18
N LEU A 54 9.99 -15.74 -0.13
CA LEU A 54 9.67 -16.98 -0.84
C LEU A 54 10.89 -17.68 -1.42
N LEU A 55 11.87 -16.92 -1.88
CA LEU A 55 13.04 -17.41 -2.62
C LEU A 55 14.35 -17.28 -1.81
N GLY A 56 14.31 -16.55 -0.69
CA GLY A 56 15.48 -16.13 0.07
C GLY A 56 15.97 -14.75 -0.38
N GLY A 57 16.62 -14.02 0.52
CA GLY A 57 17.35 -12.80 0.18
C GLY A 57 18.78 -13.12 -0.26
N GLU A 58 19.44 -12.15 -0.91
CA GLU A 58 20.91 -12.15 -1.01
C GLU A 58 21.57 -12.03 0.37
#